data_AF-A0A9E4MDE5-F1
#
_entry.id   AF-A0A9E4MDE5-F1
#
_cell.length_a   1.000
_cell.length_b   1.000
_cell.length_c   1.000
_cell.angle_alpha   90.00
_cell.angle_beta   90.00
_cell.angle_gamma   90.00
#
_symmetry.space_group_name_H-M   'P 1'
#
loop_
_entity.id
_entity.type
_entity.pdbx_description
1 polymer ?
#
loop_
_entity_poly.entity_id
_entity_poly.type
_entity_poly.pdbx_seq_one_letter_code
_entity_poly.pdbx_strand_id
1 'polypeptide(L)'
;MKDAYAISRILLADVYDATAQEESAPAPPRQRLRRLALTLSTLLFAAAHAPAAKRAAPDEALDHLNEMTLTIGACESGGVLSAAEAERLRQMSEALDRSLRDA
;
A
#
# COMPACT_ATOMS: atom_id res chain seq x y z
N MET A 1 9.18 -6.27 -11.32
CA MET A 1 9.57 -6.00 -9.90
C MET A 1 10.09 -4.59 -9.61
N LYS A 2 11.01 -4.00 -10.40
CA LYS A 2 11.52 -2.63 -10.12
C LYS A 2 10.42 -1.56 -10.17
N ASP A 3 9.51 -1.66 -11.14
CA ASP A 3 8.39 -0.73 -11.30
C ASP A 3 7.38 -0.86 -10.15
N ALA A 4 7.00 -2.08 -9.79
CA ALA A 4 6.17 -2.35 -8.62
C ALA A 4 6.78 -1.74 -7.33
N TYR A 5 8.10 -1.85 -7.14
CA TYR A 5 8.76 -1.18 -6.03
C TYR A 5 8.66 0.35 -6.11
N ALA A 6 8.90 0.96 -7.28
CA ALA A 6 8.77 2.41 -7.46
C ALA A 6 7.34 2.91 -7.15
N ILE A 7 6.33 2.21 -7.66
CA ILE A 7 4.91 2.49 -7.38
C ILE A 7 4.62 2.36 -5.88
N SER A 8 5.09 1.29 -5.23
CA SER A 8 4.87 1.06 -3.80
C SER A 8 5.41 2.18 -2.91
N ARG A 9 6.49 2.86 -3.32
CA ARG A 9 7.05 4.00 -2.58
C ARG A 9 6.20 5.24 -2.68
N ILE A 10 5.63 5.50 -3.85
CA ILE A 10 4.69 6.61 -4.07
C ILE A 10 3.43 6.36 -3.24
N LEU A 11 2.91 5.13 -3.30
CA LEU A 11 1.76 4.72 -2.49
C LEU A 11 2.02 4.87 -0.98
N LEU A 12 3.21 4.50 -0.51
CA LEU A 12 3.61 4.71 0.88
C LEU A 12 3.58 6.20 1.27
N ALA A 13 4.15 7.07 0.45
CA ALA A 13 4.13 8.51 0.71
C ALA A 13 2.69 9.06 0.76
N ASP A 14 1.87 8.70 -0.23
CA ASP A 14 0.47 9.12 -0.32
C ASP A 14 -0.35 8.66 0.90
N VAL A 15 -0.11 7.44 1.39
CA VAL A 15 -0.75 6.93 2.62
C VAL A 15 -0.38 7.77 3.83
N TYR A 16 0.90 8.12 4.00
CA TYR A 16 1.34 8.91 5.15
C TYR A 16 0.81 10.34 5.10
N ASP A 17 0.78 10.95 3.92
CA ASP A 17 0.23 12.29 3.69
C ASP A 17 -1.29 12.31 3.99
N ALA A 18 -2.05 11.38 3.41
CA ALA A 18 -3.51 11.31 3.59
C ALA A 18 -3.92 10.97 5.03
N THR A 19 -3.00 10.42 5.84
CA THR A 19 -3.27 10.07 7.23
C THR A 19 -2.60 11.01 8.22
N ALA A 20 -1.97 12.11 7.78
CA ALA A 20 -1.09 12.95 8.59
C ALA A 20 -1.79 13.71 9.74
N GLN A 21 -3.13 13.82 9.74
CA GLN A 21 -3.87 14.57 10.76
C GLN A 21 -3.59 14.06 12.19
N GLU A 22 -3.32 15.00 13.11
CA GLU A 22 -3.06 14.73 14.52
C GLU A 22 -4.22 13.96 15.18
N GLU A 23 -3.89 12.90 15.93
CA GLU A 23 -4.87 12.09 16.64
C GLU A 23 -5.33 12.79 17.92
N SER A 24 -6.64 12.98 18.08
CA SER A 24 -7.26 13.16 19.41
C SER A 24 -7.58 11.81 20.06
N ALA A 25 -7.68 10.73 19.26
CA ALA A 25 -7.90 9.36 19.68
C ALA A 25 -7.30 8.37 18.65
N PRO A 26 -6.92 7.15 19.06
CA PRO A 26 -6.40 6.14 18.15
C PRO A 26 -7.45 5.75 17.11
N ALA A 27 -7.09 5.79 15.82
CA ALA A 27 -7.89 5.28 14.72
C ALA A 27 -7.29 3.96 14.21
N PRO A 28 -7.76 2.78 14.67
CA PRO A 28 -7.17 1.49 14.29
C PRO A 28 -7.02 1.26 12.77
N PRO A 29 -7.98 1.67 11.91
CA PRO A 29 -7.83 1.56 10.45
C PRO A 29 -6.64 2.34 9.89
N ARG A 30 -6.38 3.54 10.44
CA ARG A 30 -5.27 4.41 10.03
C ARG A 30 -3.91 3.75 10.26
N GLN A 31 -3.70 3.23 11.47
CA GLN A 31 -2.45 2.57 11.84
C GLN A 31 -2.24 1.29 11.03
N ARG A 32 -3.31 0.53 10.77
CA ARG A 32 -3.28 -0.65 9.90
C ARG A 32 -2.89 -0.27 8.48
N LEU A 33 -3.49 0.79 7.91
CA LEU A 33 -3.19 1.25 6.56
C LEU A 33 -1.70 1.63 6.40
N ARG A 34 -1.17 2.43 7.35
CA ARG A 34 0.25 2.80 7.38
C ARG A 34 1.17 1.59 7.45
N ARG A 35 0.82 0.61 8.28
CA ARG A 35 1.61 -0.63 8.44
C ARG A 35 1.61 -1.45 7.15
N LEU A 36 0.45 -1.65 6.54
CA LEU A 36 0.33 -2.40 5.28
C LEU A 36 1.15 -1.75 4.16
N ALA A 37 1.06 -0.43 4.00
CA ALA A 37 1.85 0.30 3.02
C ALA A 37 3.37 0.15 3.24
N LEU A 38 3.82 0.23 4.50
CA LEU A 38 5.24 0.04 4.85
C LEU A 38 5.71 -1.38 4.58
N THR A 39 4.92 -2.39 4.99
CA THR A 39 5.24 -3.80 4.77
C THR A 39 5.32 -4.09 3.28
N LEU A 40 4.34 -3.65 2.50
CA LEU A 40 4.31 -3.85 1.05
C LEU A 40 5.54 -3.23 0.37
N SER A 41 5.89 -1.98 0.70
CA SER A 41 7.08 -1.33 0.15
C SER A 41 8.37 -2.07 0.55
N THR A 42 8.45 -2.61 1.76
CA THR A 42 9.61 -3.39 2.25
C THR A 42 9.75 -4.73 1.53
N LEU A 43 8.64 -5.47 1.36
CA LEU A 43 8.61 -6.72 0.61
C LEU A 43 9.07 -6.51 -0.83
N LEU A 44 8.55 -5.46 -1.48
CA LEU A 44 8.89 -5.16 -2.87
C LEU A 44 10.31 -4.63 -3.03
N PHE A 45 10.83 -3.89 -2.04
CA PHE A 45 12.25 -3.56 -1.99
C PHE A 45 13.11 -4.82 -1.97
N ALA A 46 12.82 -5.75 -1.05
CA ALA A 46 13.57 -7.00 -0.93
C ALA A 46 13.51 -7.80 -2.23
N ALA A 47 12.33 -7.95 -2.83
CA ALA A 47 12.16 -8.68 -4.08
C ALA A 47 12.85 -8.00 -5.28
N ALA A 48 12.83 -6.67 -5.37
CA ALA A 48 13.48 -5.93 -6.45
C ALA A 48 15.02 -6.02 -6.42
N HIS A 49 15.60 -6.23 -5.24
CA HIS A 49 17.06 -6.29 -5.03
C HIS A 49 17.58 -7.71 -4.76
N ALA A 50 16.69 -8.70 -4.62
CA ALA A 50 17.08 -10.09 -4.47
C ALA A 50 17.69 -10.66 -5.77
N PRO A 51 18.67 -11.56 -5.67
CA PRO A 51 19.09 -12.41 -6.78
C PRO A 51 17.89 -13.16 -7.37
N ALA A 52 17.88 -13.43 -8.68
CA ALA A 52 16.74 -14.05 -9.36
C ALA A 52 16.24 -15.35 -8.69
N ALA A 53 17.17 -16.19 -8.19
CA ALA A 53 16.87 -17.44 -7.49
C ALA A 53 16.22 -17.28 -6.10
N LYS A 54 16.16 -16.05 -5.56
CA LYS A 54 15.62 -15.72 -4.22
C LYS A 54 14.53 -14.65 -4.27
N ARG A 55 14.03 -14.28 -5.45
CA ARG A 55 12.92 -13.34 -5.53
C ARG A 55 11.69 -13.99 -4.91
N ALA A 56 11.13 -13.33 -3.91
CA ALA A 56 9.85 -13.72 -3.34
C ALA A 56 8.76 -13.72 -4.44
N ALA A 57 7.80 -14.63 -4.32
CA ALA A 57 6.68 -14.68 -5.25
C ALA A 57 5.81 -13.42 -5.10
N PRO A 58 5.27 -12.87 -6.20
CA PRO A 58 4.40 -11.70 -6.16
C PRO A 58 3.11 -11.92 -5.36
N ASP A 59 2.73 -13.17 -5.09
CA ASP A 59 1.50 -13.55 -4.38
C ASP A 59 1.39 -12.93 -2.99
N GLU A 60 2.46 -12.94 -2.19
CA GLU A 60 2.44 -12.34 -0.85
C GLU A 60 2.21 -10.82 -0.91
N ALA A 61 2.80 -10.15 -1.90
CA ALA A 61 2.59 -8.73 -2.13
C ALA A 61 1.16 -8.43 -2.61
N LEU A 62 0.58 -9.30 -3.44
CA LEU A 62 -0.81 -9.19 -3.88
C LEU A 62 -1.79 -9.36 -2.71
N ASP A 63 -1.54 -10.30 -1.79
CA ASP A 63 -2.37 -10.49 -0.59
C ASP A 63 -2.34 -9.24 0.30
N HIS A 64 -1.16 -8.66 0.51
CA HIS A 64 -1.01 -7.43 1.28
C HIS A 64 -1.67 -6.23 0.59
N LEU A 65 -1.60 -6.15 -0.73
CA LEU A 65 -2.24 -5.10 -1.52
C LEU A 65 -3.78 -5.20 -1.46
N ASN A 66 -4.32 -6.42 -1.50
CA ASN A 66 -5.75 -6.68 -1.31
C ASN A 66 -6.21 -6.24 0.08
N GLU A 67 -5.47 -6.62 1.13
CA GLU A 67 -5.78 -6.20 2.50
C GLU A 67 -5.71 -4.67 2.66
N MET A 68 -4.73 -4.03 2.02
CA MET A 68 -4.58 -2.58 2.03
C MET A 68 -5.76 -1.90 1.35
N THR A 69 -6.23 -2.43 0.22
CA THR A 69 -7.41 -1.91 -0.52
C THR A 69 -8.68 -1.98 0.33
N LEU A 70 -8.89 -3.09 1.05
CA LEU A 70 -10.00 -3.20 2.01
C LEU A 70 -9.85 -2.18 3.17
N THR A 71 -8.63 -1.99 3.64
CA THR A 71 -8.34 -1.04 4.74
C THR A 71 -8.55 0.42 4.30
N ILE A 72 -8.29 0.77 3.04
CA ILE A 72 -8.61 2.08 2.46
C ILE A 72 -10.13 2.34 2.58
N GLY A 73 -10.97 1.37 2.21
CA GLY A 73 -12.43 1.50 2.34
C GLY A 73 -12.90 1.65 3.79
N ALA A 74 -12.25 0.97 4.74
CA ALA A 74 -12.52 1.15 6.16
C ALA A 74 -12.10 2.55 6.67
N CYS A 75 -10.99 3.09 6.15
CA CYS A 75 -10.53 4.45 6.48
C CYS A 75 -11.46 5.51 5.89
N GLU A 76 -11.96 5.32 4.67
CA GLU A 76 -12.98 6.18 4.05
C GLU A 76 -14.27 6.18 4.87
N SER A 77 -14.80 4.99 5.19
CA SER A 77 -16.03 4.83 5.97
C SER A 77 -15.90 5.37 7.40
N GLY A 78 -14.69 5.29 7.98
CA GLY A 78 -14.37 5.78 9.31
C GLY A 78 -14.01 7.27 9.38
N GLY A 79 -14.08 8.01 8.26
CA GLY A 79 -13.74 9.44 8.19
C GLY A 79 -12.26 9.75 8.38
N VAL A 80 -11.39 8.75 8.26
CA VAL A 80 -9.92 8.91 8.29
C VAL A 80 -9.42 9.48 6.97
N LEU A 81 -10.03 9.06 5.86
CA LEU A 81 -9.75 9.53 4.51
C LEU A 81 -10.99 10.24 3.96
N SER A 82 -10.78 11.31 3.21
CA SER A 82 -11.79 11.83 2.30
C SER A 82 -12.01 10.86 1.12
N ALA A 83 -13.15 10.96 0.45
CA ALA A 83 -13.45 10.15 -0.74
C ALA A 83 -12.39 10.36 -1.85
N ALA A 84 -11.87 11.59 -2.00
CA ALA A 84 -10.83 11.89 -2.98
C ALA A 84 -9.48 11.23 -2.66
N GLU A 85 -9.09 11.22 -1.37
CA GLU A 85 -7.87 10.54 -0.93
C GLU A 85 -8.00 9.02 -1.06
N ALA A 86 -9.14 8.46 -0.64
CA ALA A 86 -9.41 7.03 -0.79
C ALA A 86 -9.36 6.59 -2.25
N GLU A 87 -9.97 7.38 -3.15
CA GLU A 87 -9.95 7.10 -4.58
C GLU A 87 -8.55 7.16 -5.18
N ARG A 88 -7.75 8.18 -4.83
CA ARG A 88 -6.35 8.27 -5.26
C ARG A 88 -5.55 7.04 -4.82
N LEU A 89 -5.72 6.61 -3.56
CA LEU A 89 -5.03 5.43 -3.02
C LEU A 89 -5.49 4.13 -3.70
N ARG A 90 -6.77 4.01 -4.05
CA ARG A 90 -7.29 2.87 -4.84
C ARG A 90 -6.67 2.82 -6.24
N GLN A 91 -6.64 3.94 -6.96
CA GLN A 91 -6.04 4.01 -8.30
C GLN A 91 -4.55 3.64 -8.30
N MET A 92 -3.82 4.09 -7.28
CA MET A 92 -2.42 3.73 -7.11
C MET A 92 -2.25 2.24 -6.73
N SER A 93 -3.16 1.69 -5.93
CA SER A 93 -3.18 0.26 -5.59
C SER A 93 -3.45 -0.60 -6.84
N GLU A 94 -4.36 -0.18 -7.73
CA GLU A 94 -4.59 -0.86 -9.01
C GLU A 94 -3.39 -0.81 -9.96
N ALA A 95 -2.68 0.33 -10.00
CA ALA A 95 -1.44 0.45 -10.77
C ALA A 95 -0.37 -0.52 -10.26
N LEU A 96 -0.30 -0.69 -8.93
CA LEU A 96 0.59 -1.65 -8.30
C LEU A 96 0.20 -3.10 -8.61
N ASP A 97 -1.09 -3.45 -8.52
CA ASP A 97 -1.59 -4.80 -8.83
C ASP A 97 -1.21 -5.21 -10.26
N ARG A 98 -1.47 -4.34 -11.24
CA ARG A 98 -1.06 -4.58 -12.64
C ARG A 98 0.45 -4.79 -12.77
N SER A 99 1.24 -3.93 -12.13
CA SER A 99 2.71 -4.05 -12.17
C SER A 99 3.23 -5.33 -11.51
N LEU A 100 2.54 -5.87 -10.49
CA LEU A 100 2.89 -7.13 -9.85
C LEU A 100 2.55 -8.34 -10.71
N ARG A 101 1.44 -8.28 -11.46
CA ARG A 101 1.02 -9.37 -12.36
C ARG A 101 1.85 -9.46 -13.63
N ASP A 102 2.39 -8.33 -14.09
CA ASP A 102 3.23 -8.24 -15.29
C ASP A 102 4.73 -8.53 -15.01
N ALA A 103 5.13 -8.69 -13.73
CA ALA A 103 6.52 -8.71 -13.26
C ALA A 103 7.22 -10.08 -13.26
#